data_AF-A0A832R388-F1
#
_entry.id   AF-A0A832R388-F1
#
_cell.length_a   1.000
_cell.length_b   1.000
_cell.length_c   1.000
_cell.angle_alpha   90.00
_cell.angle_beta   90.00
_cell.angle_gamma   90.00
#
_symmetry.space_group_name_H-M   'P 1'
#
loop_
_entity.id
_entity.type
_entity.pdbx_description
1 polymer ?
#
loop_
_entity_poly.entity_id
_entity_poly.type
_entity_poly.pdbx_seq_one_letter_code
_entity_poly.pdbx_strand_id
1 'polypeptide(L)'
;MRVLIIGLVALLVLLVAIFWKSVPLEGAEGIKNELQALEMSGAQKWAPESFSEAQQAVEKALAEFKKQDDRIPVFRSLGQLDDDVSAARELMTKTVEAVSKAKEARAAEILKEIAVIEEGLGKAFEMLKQAPKEGSDRPLHTIRGDLESIGRTVGDLRSKVERGEVPEETPDFAGMSEQVKNLSDKIPEEFEKMKASAGQCS
;
A
#
# COMPACT_ATOMS: atom_id res chain seq x y z
N MET A 1 15.41 -12.79 -4.35
CA MET A 1 15.11 -11.55 -3.60
C MET A 1 13.61 -11.26 -3.46
N ARG A 2 12.77 -11.46 -4.48
CA ARG A 2 11.30 -11.25 -4.40
C ARG A 2 10.57 -12.09 -3.33
N VAL A 3 10.99 -13.34 -3.12
CA VAL A 3 10.43 -14.23 -2.08
C VAL A 3 10.99 -13.90 -0.68
N LEU A 4 12.17 -13.26 -0.62
CA LEU A 4 12.83 -12.92 0.65
C LEU A 4 12.18 -11.72 1.35
N ILE A 5 11.54 -10.81 0.61
CA ILE A 5 10.97 -9.57 1.16
C ILE A 5 9.51 -9.73 1.57
N ILE A 6 8.71 -10.49 0.81
CA ILE A 6 7.41 -11.00 1.30
C ILE A 6 7.64 -11.85 2.55
N GLY A 7 8.69 -12.67 2.52
CA GLY A 7 9.20 -13.36 3.70
C GLY A 7 9.59 -12.41 4.85
N LEU A 8 10.07 -11.19 4.57
CA LEU A 8 10.54 -10.25 5.61
C LEU A 8 9.40 -9.46 6.27
N VAL A 9 8.36 -9.08 5.52
CA VAL A 9 7.14 -8.45 6.10
C VAL A 9 6.32 -9.50 6.83
N ALA A 10 6.18 -10.71 6.26
CA ALA A 10 5.62 -11.86 6.96
C ALA A 10 6.45 -12.22 8.20
N LEU A 11 7.79 -12.10 8.15
CA LEU A 11 8.68 -12.29 9.29
C LEU A 11 8.56 -11.16 10.32
N LEU A 12 8.32 -9.91 9.91
CA LEU A 12 8.10 -8.80 10.84
C LEU A 12 6.75 -8.95 11.57
N VAL A 13 5.71 -9.37 10.84
CA VAL A 13 4.41 -9.78 11.39
C VAL A 13 4.56 -11.02 12.28
N LEU A 14 5.37 -12.01 11.88
CA LEU A 14 5.71 -13.17 12.72
C LEU A 14 6.50 -12.75 13.96
N LEU A 15 7.41 -11.79 13.86
CA LEU A 15 8.23 -11.29 14.96
C LEU A 15 7.39 -10.49 15.96
N VAL A 16 6.39 -9.73 15.50
CA VAL A 16 5.36 -9.12 16.36
C VAL A 16 4.52 -10.21 17.02
N ALA A 17 4.13 -11.27 16.30
CA ALA A 17 3.42 -12.41 16.87
C ALA A 17 4.28 -13.24 17.86
N ILE A 18 5.60 -13.32 17.67
CA ILE A 18 6.55 -13.95 18.59
C ILE A 18 6.79 -13.07 19.82
N PHE A 19 6.78 -11.74 19.66
CA PHE A 19 6.76 -10.81 20.79
C PHE A 19 5.48 -10.93 21.62
N TRP A 20 4.32 -11.12 21.00
CA TRP A 20 3.05 -11.39 21.70
C TRP A 20 3.00 -12.72 22.46
N LYS A 21 3.85 -13.69 22.10
CA LYS A 21 3.94 -14.96 22.83
C LYS A 21 4.74 -14.87 24.13
N SER A 22 5.47 -13.78 24.34
CA SER A 22 6.48 -13.65 25.41
C SER A 22 6.24 -12.49 26.37
N VAL A 23 5.28 -11.59 26.10
CA VAL A 23 4.84 -10.62 27.10
C VAL A 23 4.27 -11.45 28.26
N PRO A 24 4.89 -11.41 29.46
CA PRO A 24 4.33 -12.05 30.65
C PRO A 24 2.87 -11.59 30.82
N LEU A 25 2.10 -12.22 31.70
CA LEU A 25 0.80 -11.67 32.13
C LEU A 25 1.04 -10.32 32.84
N GLU A 26 1.42 -9.27 32.12
CA GLU A 26 1.58 -7.88 32.56
C GLU A 26 0.18 -7.25 32.62
N GLY A 27 -0.73 -7.93 33.31
CA GLY A 27 -2.07 -7.47 33.62
C GLY A 27 -2.83 -6.78 32.47
N ALA A 28 -3.59 -5.77 32.84
CA ALA A 28 -4.39 -4.96 31.94
C ALA A 28 -3.56 -4.02 31.03
N GLU A 29 -2.28 -3.76 31.35
CA GLU A 29 -1.44 -2.84 30.59
C GLU A 29 -0.85 -3.52 29.35
N GLY A 30 -0.43 -4.78 29.45
CA GLY A 30 0.11 -5.52 28.31
C GLY A 30 -0.86 -5.57 27.14
N ILE A 31 -2.10 -5.99 27.38
CA ILE A 31 -3.13 -6.11 26.32
C ILE A 31 -3.53 -4.75 25.72
N LYS A 32 -3.47 -3.65 26.50
CA LYS A 32 -3.69 -2.29 25.98
C LYS A 32 -2.56 -1.86 25.05
N ASN A 33 -1.32 -2.13 25.44
CA ASN A 33 -0.15 -1.82 24.61
C ASN A 33 -0.18 -2.62 23.30
N GLU A 34 -0.62 -3.88 23.34
CA GLU A 34 -0.82 -4.71 22.13
C GLU A 34 -1.88 -4.11 21.20
N LEU A 35 -3.03 -3.67 21.73
CA LEU A 35 -4.07 -3.00 20.94
C LEU A 35 -3.59 -1.65 20.36
N GLN A 36 -2.83 -0.88 21.13
CA GLN A 36 -2.25 0.38 20.66
C GLN A 36 -1.22 0.16 19.54
N ALA A 37 -0.39 -0.87 19.66
CA ALA A 37 0.52 -1.25 18.57
C ALA A 37 -0.23 -1.65 17.30
N LEU A 38 -1.36 -2.34 17.45
CA LEU A 38 -2.24 -2.68 16.35
C LEU A 38 -2.87 -1.43 15.72
N GLU A 39 -3.32 -0.46 16.50
CA GLU A 39 -3.80 0.83 16.02
C GLU A 39 -2.73 1.57 15.21
N MET A 40 -1.50 1.68 15.75
CA MET A 40 -0.35 2.31 15.08
C MET A 40 0.06 1.61 13.78
N SER A 41 -0.29 0.33 13.59
CA SER A 41 -0.06 -0.38 12.33
C SER A 41 -0.99 0.07 11.19
N GLY A 42 -1.98 0.92 11.51
CA GLY A 42 -3.04 1.36 10.61
C GLY A 42 -4.20 0.38 10.54
N ALA A 43 -4.38 -0.49 11.54
CA ALA A 43 -5.42 -1.51 11.54
C ALA A 43 -6.83 -0.94 11.37
N GLN A 44 -7.12 0.21 11.99
CA GLN A 44 -8.39 0.90 11.82
C GLN A 44 -8.68 1.28 10.35
N LYS A 45 -7.64 1.57 9.56
CA LYS A 45 -7.77 1.93 8.14
C LYS A 45 -7.82 0.71 7.23
N TRP A 46 -6.92 -0.24 7.46
CA TRP A 46 -6.71 -1.39 6.57
C TRP A 46 -7.60 -2.59 6.89
N ALA A 47 -8.07 -2.71 8.12
CA ALA A 47 -8.94 -3.80 8.58
C ALA A 47 -9.93 -3.30 9.66
N PRO A 48 -10.79 -2.31 9.35
CA PRO A 48 -11.66 -1.64 10.33
C PRO A 48 -12.56 -2.62 11.12
N GLU A 49 -13.13 -3.60 10.43
CA GLU A 49 -14.02 -4.60 11.03
C GLU A 49 -13.27 -5.50 12.03
N SER A 50 -12.17 -6.13 11.59
CA SER A 50 -11.34 -6.98 12.45
C SER A 50 -10.75 -6.19 13.63
N PHE A 51 -10.34 -4.94 13.40
CA PHE A 51 -9.85 -4.08 14.47
C PHE A 51 -10.93 -3.76 15.51
N SER A 52 -12.18 -3.52 15.07
CA SER A 52 -13.29 -3.30 15.99
C SER A 52 -13.60 -4.54 16.84
N GLU A 53 -13.55 -5.73 16.25
CA GLU A 53 -13.72 -6.99 17.00
C GLU A 53 -12.60 -7.19 18.03
N ALA A 54 -11.35 -6.95 17.63
CA ALA A 54 -10.21 -7.00 18.53
C ALA A 54 -10.36 -6.00 19.70
N GLN A 55 -10.77 -4.76 19.42
CA GLN A 55 -11.03 -3.74 20.43
C GLN A 55 -12.09 -4.20 21.44
N GLN A 56 -13.23 -4.73 20.97
CA GLN A 56 -14.30 -5.22 21.83
C GLN A 56 -13.83 -6.38 22.72
N ALA A 57 -13.01 -7.29 22.18
CA ALA A 57 -12.46 -8.39 22.96
C ALA A 57 -11.45 -7.92 24.02
N VAL A 58 -10.62 -6.94 23.70
CA VAL A 58 -9.72 -6.29 24.67
C VAL A 58 -10.52 -5.60 25.77
N GLU A 59 -11.58 -4.86 25.44
CA GLU A 59 -12.46 -4.22 26.42
C GLU A 59 -13.11 -5.25 27.37
N LYS A 60 -13.53 -6.40 26.84
CA LYS A 60 -14.05 -7.52 27.64
C LYS A 60 -13.00 -8.05 28.62
N ALA A 61 -11.79 -8.32 28.14
CA ALA A 61 -10.68 -8.78 28.99
C ALA A 61 -10.34 -7.75 30.08
N LEU A 62 -10.32 -6.46 29.74
CA LEU A 62 -10.09 -5.36 30.68
C LEU A 62 -11.19 -5.23 31.75
N ALA A 63 -12.45 -5.48 31.38
CA ALA A 63 -13.54 -5.53 32.33
C ALA A 63 -13.38 -6.70 33.31
N GLU A 64 -12.91 -7.87 32.83
CA GLU A 64 -12.65 -9.02 33.69
C GLU A 64 -11.45 -8.78 34.62
N PHE A 65 -10.37 -8.15 34.15
CA PHE A 65 -9.26 -7.70 35.01
C PHE A 65 -9.75 -6.89 36.21
N LYS A 66 -10.62 -5.90 35.99
CA LYS A 66 -11.18 -5.07 37.07
C LYS A 66 -11.99 -5.88 38.08
N LYS A 67 -12.86 -6.77 37.60
CA LYS A 67 -13.65 -7.66 38.49
C LYS A 67 -12.79 -8.57 39.34
N GLN A 68 -11.66 -9.05 38.80
CA GLN A 68 -10.75 -9.94 39.53
C GLN A 68 -9.90 -9.15 40.54
N ASP A 69 -9.58 -7.90 40.25
CA ASP A 69 -8.86 -7.01 41.18
C ASP A 69 -9.70 -6.69 42.42
N ASP A 70 -11.01 -6.43 42.22
CA ASP A 70 -11.99 -6.18 43.29
C ASP A 70 -12.31 -7.44 44.14
N ARG A 71 -11.86 -8.63 43.72
CA ARG A 71 -12.07 -9.89 44.45
C ARG A 71 -10.94 -10.20 45.40
N ILE A 72 -11.31 -10.66 46.61
CA ILE A 72 -10.38 -11.25 47.58
C ILE A 72 -9.61 -12.41 46.89
N PRO A 73 -8.28 -12.53 47.03
CA PRO A 73 -7.44 -13.45 46.25
C PRO A 73 -7.93 -14.91 46.18
N VAL A 74 -8.57 -15.41 47.23
CA VAL A 74 -9.07 -16.79 47.32
C VAL A 74 -10.31 -17.05 46.44
N PHE A 75 -11.00 -16.01 45.99
CA PHE A 75 -12.18 -16.09 45.11
C PHE A 75 -11.91 -15.62 43.67
N ARG A 76 -10.64 -15.37 43.32
CA ARG A 76 -10.27 -14.99 41.95
C ARG A 76 -10.42 -16.19 41.03
N SER A 77 -11.12 -15.99 39.92
CA SER A 77 -11.22 -16.95 38.83
C SER A 77 -10.32 -16.48 37.70
N LEU A 78 -9.08 -16.95 37.71
CA LEU A 78 -8.09 -16.57 36.70
C LEU A 78 -8.34 -17.25 35.34
N GLY A 79 -9.03 -18.40 35.32
CA GLY A 79 -9.31 -19.12 34.08
C GLY A 79 -10.15 -18.33 33.08
N GLN A 80 -11.21 -17.64 33.53
CA GLN A 80 -12.03 -16.81 32.64
C GLN A 80 -11.24 -15.62 32.09
N LEU A 81 -10.38 -15.03 32.91
CA LEU A 81 -9.52 -13.93 32.52
C LEU A 81 -8.49 -14.38 31.47
N ASP A 82 -7.88 -15.54 31.67
CA ASP A 82 -6.94 -16.14 30.73
C ASP A 82 -7.62 -16.45 29.38
N ASP A 83 -8.84 -16.99 29.40
CA ASP A 83 -9.64 -17.25 28.20
C ASP A 83 -9.97 -15.95 27.45
N ASP A 84 -10.39 -14.90 28.15
CA ASP A 84 -10.72 -13.60 27.54
C ASP A 84 -9.48 -12.90 26.96
N VAL A 85 -8.33 -12.98 27.64
CA VAL A 85 -7.04 -12.46 27.13
C VAL A 85 -6.60 -13.26 25.91
N SER A 86 -6.74 -14.59 25.92
CA SER A 86 -6.39 -15.45 24.80
C SER A 86 -7.25 -15.14 23.57
N ALA A 87 -8.57 -15.00 23.75
CA ALA A 87 -9.49 -14.64 22.68
C ALA A 87 -9.19 -13.27 22.07
N ALA A 88 -8.87 -12.27 22.90
CA ALA A 88 -8.48 -10.95 22.43
C ALA A 88 -7.18 -10.98 21.61
N ARG A 89 -6.17 -11.73 22.05
CA ARG A 89 -4.92 -11.92 21.30
C ARG A 89 -5.11 -12.65 19.97
N GLU A 90 -6.01 -13.62 19.92
CA GLU A 90 -6.37 -14.29 18.66
C GLU A 90 -6.99 -13.30 17.67
N LEU A 91 -7.92 -12.46 18.12
CA LEU A 91 -8.54 -11.43 17.27
C LEU A 91 -7.56 -10.36 16.83
N MET A 92 -6.64 -9.93 17.70
CA MET A 92 -5.56 -9.04 17.32
C MET A 92 -4.66 -9.68 16.26
N THR A 93 -4.36 -10.97 16.35
CA THR A 93 -3.58 -11.71 15.34
C THR A 93 -4.32 -11.76 14.00
N LYS A 94 -5.61 -12.09 14.02
CA LYS A 94 -6.46 -12.05 12.82
C LYS A 94 -6.50 -10.66 12.19
N THR A 95 -6.49 -9.61 13.00
CA THR A 95 -6.45 -8.23 12.50
C THR A 95 -5.13 -7.94 11.79
N VAL A 96 -3.98 -8.36 12.34
CA VAL A 96 -2.69 -8.21 11.66
C VAL A 96 -2.68 -8.92 10.30
N GLU A 97 -3.23 -10.14 10.24
CA GLU A 97 -3.37 -10.86 8.97
C GLU A 97 -4.28 -10.14 7.98
N ALA A 98 -5.41 -9.59 8.44
CA ALA A 98 -6.34 -8.82 7.63
C ALA A 98 -5.67 -7.55 7.06
N VAL A 99 -4.90 -6.83 7.89
CA VAL A 99 -4.10 -5.67 7.45
C VAL A 99 -3.10 -6.07 6.37
N SER A 100 -2.39 -7.19 6.54
CA SER A 100 -1.43 -7.69 5.54
C SER A 100 -2.13 -7.98 4.21
N LYS A 101 -3.24 -8.73 4.26
CA LYS A 101 -4.02 -9.08 3.06
C LYS A 101 -4.57 -7.83 2.35
N ALA A 102 -5.06 -6.85 3.10
CA ALA A 102 -5.57 -5.60 2.52
C ALA A 102 -4.45 -4.81 1.82
N LYS A 103 -3.27 -4.72 2.43
CA LYS A 103 -2.10 -4.06 1.82
C LYS A 103 -1.60 -4.81 0.58
N GLU A 104 -1.59 -6.13 0.59
CA GLU A 104 -1.21 -6.96 -0.57
C GLU A 104 -2.19 -6.79 -1.73
N ALA A 105 -3.50 -6.86 -1.47
CA ALA A 105 -4.53 -6.62 -2.48
C ALA A 105 -4.37 -5.23 -3.09
N ARG A 106 -4.15 -4.21 -2.24
CA ARG A 106 -3.94 -2.84 -2.69
C ARG A 106 -2.67 -2.65 -3.52
N ALA A 107 -1.57 -3.28 -3.12
CA ALA A 107 -0.33 -3.28 -3.89
C ALA A 107 -0.56 -3.89 -5.29
N ALA A 108 -1.29 -5.00 -5.38
CA ALA A 108 -1.61 -5.64 -6.65
C ALA A 108 -2.46 -4.74 -7.57
N GLU A 109 -3.46 -4.05 -7.01
CA GLU A 109 -4.26 -3.05 -7.76
C GLU A 109 -3.38 -1.93 -8.32
N ILE A 110 -2.53 -1.34 -7.48
CA ILE A 110 -1.61 -0.26 -7.89
C ILE A 110 -0.68 -0.72 -9.00
N LEU A 111 -0.08 -1.92 -8.88
CA LEU A 111 0.81 -2.46 -9.90
C LEU A 111 0.09 -2.72 -11.23
N LYS A 112 -1.20 -3.10 -11.17
CA LYS A 112 -2.02 -3.27 -12.37
C LYS A 112 -2.24 -1.93 -13.10
N GLU A 113 -2.58 -0.87 -12.37
CA GLU A 113 -2.77 0.47 -12.95
C GLU A 113 -1.44 1.04 -13.50
N ILE A 114 -0.34 0.82 -12.78
CA ILE A 114 1.02 1.17 -13.25
C ILE A 114 1.31 0.49 -14.60
N ALA A 115 1.00 -0.79 -14.75
CA ALA A 115 1.25 -1.52 -15.99
C ALA A 115 0.46 -0.94 -17.18
N VAL A 116 -0.77 -0.46 -16.96
CA VAL A 116 -1.57 0.20 -18.01
C VAL A 116 -0.90 1.50 -18.46
N ILE A 117 -0.39 2.30 -17.52
CA ILE A 117 0.30 3.55 -17.86
C ILE A 117 1.64 3.27 -18.54
N GLU A 118 2.42 2.30 -18.05
CA GLU A 118 3.68 1.86 -18.67
C GLU A 118 3.47 1.39 -20.12
N GLU A 119 2.39 0.66 -20.41
CA GLU A 119 2.03 0.27 -21.78
C GLU A 119 1.74 1.48 -22.67
N GLY A 120 0.97 2.46 -22.16
CA GLY A 120 0.70 3.71 -22.86
C GLY A 120 1.96 4.53 -23.14
N LEU A 121 2.83 4.66 -22.15
CA LEU A 121 4.14 5.31 -22.28
C LEU A 121 5.00 4.60 -23.34
N GLY A 122 5.04 3.27 -23.30
CA GLY A 122 5.77 2.47 -24.28
C GLY A 122 5.30 2.75 -25.71
N LYS A 123 3.98 2.75 -25.96
CA LYS A 123 3.41 3.09 -27.28
C LYS A 123 3.77 4.51 -27.71
N ALA A 124 3.65 5.49 -26.82
CA ALA A 124 3.99 6.88 -27.12
C ALA A 124 5.48 7.06 -27.46
N PHE A 125 6.38 6.40 -26.72
CA PHE A 125 7.81 6.41 -27.03
C PHE A 125 8.14 5.70 -28.35
N GLU A 126 7.45 4.62 -28.70
CA GLU A 126 7.60 3.99 -30.02
C GLU A 126 7.13 4.91 -31.16
N MET A 127 6.05 5.68 -30.96
CA MET A 127 5.65 6.70 -31.92
C MET A 127 6.75 7.76 -32.09
N LEU A 128 7.28 8.32 -30.99
CA LEU A 128 8.36 9.31 -31.04
C LEU A 128 9.62 8.81 -31.78
N LYS A 129 9.95 7.52 -31.72
CA LYS A 129 11.07 6.94 -32.49
C LYS A 129 10.86 7.00 -34.00
N GLN A 130 9.60 7.09 -34.45
CA GLN A 130 9.23 7.20 -35.86
C GLN A 130 9.19 8.66 -36.35
N ALA A 131 9.60 9.62 -35.51
CA ALA A 131 9.61 11.03 -35.87
C ALA A 131 10.43 11.30 -37.14
N PRO A 132 9.93 12.18 -38.04
CA PRO A 132 10.71 12.67 -39.18
C PRO A 132 12.03 13.29 -38.71
N LYS A 133 13.11 13.07 -39.49
CA LYS A 133 14.43 13.68 -39.21
C LYS A 133 14.55 15.13 -39.67
N GLU A 134 13.58 15.62 -40.43
CA GLU A 134 13.56 16.93 -41.06
C GLU A 134 12.52 17.83 -40.39
N GLY A 135 12.75 19.14 -40.35
CA GLY A 135 11.91 20.11 -39.65
C GLY A 135 12.32 20.36 -38.19
N SER A 136 11.53 21.16 -37.47
CA SER A 136 11.82 21.49 -36.06
C SER A 136 11.27 20.42 -35.11
N ASP A 137 12.16 19.80 -34.33
CA ASP A 137 11.83 18.73 -33.37
C ASP A 137 11.46 19.24 -31.96
N ARG A 138 11.47 20.56 -31.74
CA ARG A 138 11.25 21.16 -30.41
C ARG A 138 9.93 20.71 -29.75
N PRO A 139 8.76 20.68 -30.43
CA PRO A 139 7.52 20.22 -29.82
C PRO A 139 7.57 18.75 -29.38
N LEU A 140 8.23 17.89 -30.16
CA LEU A 140 8.40 16.47 -29.83
C LEU A 140 9.32 16.27 -28.63
N HIS A 141 10.37 17.09 -28.48
CA HIS A 141 11.21 17.08 -27.27
C HIS A 141 10.42 17.48 -26.02
N THR A 142 9.50 18.44 -26.12
CA THR A 142 8.60 18.79 -25.02
C THR A 142 7.69 17.62 -24.66
N ILE A 143 7.01 17.02 -25.64
CA ILE A 143 6.16 15.84 -25.42
C ILE A 143 6.96 14.70 -24.76
N ARG A 144 8.18 14.45 -25.26
CA ARG A 144 9.08 13.45 -24.68
C ARG A 144 9.39 13.75 -23.21
N GLY A 145 9.73 14.99 -22.88
CA GLY A 145 10.02 15.41 -21.51
C GLY A 145 8.83 15.20 -20.56
N ASP A 146 7.61 15.48 -21.03
CA ASP A 146 6.39 15.26 -20.26
C ASP A 146 6.13 13.76 -20.02
N LEU A 147 6.27 12.93 -21.07
CA LEU A 147 6.16 11.46 -20.94
C LEU A 147 7.23 10.88 -20.01
N GLU A 148 8.47 11.37 -20.06
CA GLU A 148 9.56 10.98 -19.15
C GLU A 148 9.28 11.42 -17.71
N SER A 149 8.61 12.56 -17.51
CA SER A 149 8.15 13.00 -16.19
C SER A 149 7.11 12.04 -15.61
N ILE A 150 6.09 11.67 -16.39
CA ILE A 150 5.07 10.69 -15.98
C ILE A 150 5.73 9.33 -15.69
N GLY A 151 6.63 8.88 -16.57
CA GLY A 151 7.37 7.62 -16.39
C GLY A 151 8.20 7.58 -15.10
N ARG A 152 8.81 8.71 -14.70
CA ARG A 152 9.53 8.80 -13.42
C ARG A 152 8.57 8.70 -12.23
N THR A 153 7.43 9.37 -12.25
CA THR A 153 6.42 9.29 -11.19
C THR A 153 5.90 7.85 -11.03
N VAL A 154 5.57 7.19 -12.13
CA VAL A 154 5.11 5.79 -12.15
C VAL A 154 6.22 4.84 -11.68
N GLY A 155 7.46 5.07 -12.10
CA GLY A 155 8.62 4.28 -11.65
C GLY A 155 8.93 4.43 -10.16
N ASP A 156 8.81 5.63 -9.60
CA ASP A 156 8.95 5.87 -8.16
C ASP A 156 7.83 5.16 -7.38
N LEU A 157 6.59 5.30 -7.82
CA LEU A 157 5.44 4.65 -7.22
C LEU A 157 5.57 3.12 -7.23
N ARG A 158 5.98 2.55 -8.37
CA ARG A 158 6.27 1.12 -8.49
C ARG A 158 7.35 0.70 -7.50
N SER A 159 8.43 1.46 -7.43
CA SER A 159 9.54 1.16 -6.51
C SER A 159 9.11 1.21 -5.05
N LYS A 160 8.23 2.16 -4.66
CA LYS A 160 7.63 2.22 -3.32
C LYS A 160 6.82 0.96 -3.02
N VAL A 161 5.92 0.58 -3.92
CA VAL A 161 5.09 -0.62 -3.75
C VAL A 161 5.95 -1.88 -3.69
N GLU A 162 6.98 -1.99 -4.52
CA GLU A 162 7.92 -3.12 -4.51
C GLU A 162 8.78 -3.17 -3.23
N ARG A 163 8.98 -2.05 -2.52
CA ARG A 163 9.57 -1.99 -1.17
C ARG A 163 8.59 -2.29 -0.04
N GLY A 164 7.30 -2.51 -0.34
CA GLY A 164 6.23 -2.71 0.64
C GLY A 164 5.65 -1.41 1.19
N GLU A 165 6.07 -0.26 0.67
CA GLU A 165 5.47 1.04 0.97
C GLU A 165 4.20 1.20 0.13
N VAL A 166 3.08 0.66 0.63
CA VAL A 166 1.77 0.76 -0.04
C VAL A 166 1.19 2.15 0.23
N PRO A 167 0.98 2.99 -0.80
CA PRO A 167 0.37 4.29 -0.64
C PRO A 167 -1.01 4.20 0.00
N GLU A 168 -1.21 5.07 0.96
CA GLU A 168 -2.46 5.18 1.71
C GLU A 168 -3.58 5.86 0.93
N GLU A 169 -3.22 6.71 -0.02
CA GLU A 169 -4.13 7.40 -0.93
C GLU A 169 -4.01 6.78 -2.32
N THR A 170 -5.11 6.77 -3.08
CA THR A 170 -5.08 6.33 -4.48
C THR A 170 -4.34 7.37 -5.32
N PRO A 171 -3.22 7.02 -5.97
CA PRO A 171 -2.61 7.88 -6.98
C PRO A 171 -3.61 8.15 -8.10
N ASP A 172 -3.54 9.32 -8.72
CA ASP A 172 -4.41 9.69 -9.84
C ASP A 172 -4.00 8.98 -11.14
N PHE A 173 -4.23 7.67 -11.20
CA PHE A 173 -3.91 6.84 -12.36
C PHE A 173 -4.74 7.23 -13.58
N ALA A 174 -6.00 7.64 -13.38
CA ALA A 174 -6.87 8.09 -14.45
C ALA A 174 -6.31 9.37 -15.11
N GLY A 175 -5.95 10.37 -14.30
CA GLY A 175 -5.32 11.59 -14.79
C GLY A 175 -3.98 11.33 -15.47
N MET A 176 -3.12 10.46 -14.92
CA MET A 176 -1.86 10.08 -15.57
C MET A 176 -2.08 9.35 -16.90
N SER A 177 -3.02 8.41 -16.96
CA SER A 177 -3.37 7.68 -18.18
C SER A 177 -3.93 8.62 -19.25
N GLU A 178 -4.81 9.55 -18.87
CA GLU A 178 -5.36 10.57 -19.76
C GLU A 178 -4.27 11.51 -20.29
N GLN A 179 -3.32 11.93 -19.43
CA GLN A 179 -2.18 12.74 -19.87
C GLN A 179 -1.32 11.99 -20.89
N VAL A 180 -0.99 10.72 -20.65
CA VAL A 180 -0.23 9.90 -21.60
C VAL A 180 -0.97 9.79 -22.92
N LYS A 181 -2.29 9.55 -22.90
CA LYS A 181 -3.11 9.50 -24.09
C LYS A 181 -3.10 10.83 -24.86
N ASN A 182 -3.38 11.94 -24.17
CA ASN A 182 -3.41 13.26 -24.78
C ASN A 182 -2.06 13.67 -25.38
N LEU A 183 -0.95 13.29 -24.74
CA LEU A 183 0.40 13.49 -25.29
C LEU A 183 0.65 12.58 -26.49
N SER A 184 0.22 11.31 -26.42
CA SER A 184 0.35 10.36 -27.52
C SER A 184 -0.42 10.81 -28.76
N ASP A 185 -1.64 11.33 -28.60
CA ASP A 185 -2.49 11.80 -29.69
C ASP A 185 -1.92 13.04 -30.40
N LYS A 186 -1.11 13.83 -29.70
CA LYS A 186 -0.40 15.00 -30.28
C LYS A 186 0.81 14.61 -31.12
N ILE A 187 1.41 13.43 -30.92
CA ILE A 187 2.63 13.04 -31.64
C ILE A 187 2.39 13.01 -33.17
N PRO A 188 1.33 12.35 -33.70
CA PRO A 188 1.03 12.37 -35.13
C PRO A 188 0.77 13.78 -35.68
N GLU A 189 0.09 14.64 -34.91
CA GLU A 189 -0.18 16.02 -35.34
C GLU A 189 1.11 16.81 -35.52
N GLU A 190 2.06 16.67 -34.60
CA GLU A 190 3.36 17.31 -34.69
C GLU A 190 4.23 16.72 -35.81
N PHE A 191 4.09 15.43 -36.13
CA PHE A 191 4.79 14.81 -37.27
C PHE A 191 4.38 15.44 -38.59
N GLU A 192 3.08 15.68 -38.79
CA GLU A 192 2.58 16.29 -40.03
C GLU A 192 3.02 17.76 -40.14
N LYS A 193 3.03 18.50 -39.03
CA LYS A 193 3.58 19.88 -38.99
C LYS A 193 5.07 19.91 -39.33
N MET A 194 5.86 18.98 -38.81
CA MET A 194 7.28 18.86 -39.12
C MET A 194 7.52 18.62 -40.61
N LYS A 195 6.83 17.64 -41.21
CA LYS A 195 6.94 17.36 -42.66
C LYS A 195 6.54 18.58 -43.51
N ALA A 196 5.45 19.26 -43.15
CA ALA A 196 5.00 20.44 -43.88
C ALA A 196 6.01 21.59 -43.83
N SER A 197 6.66 21.81 -42.68
CA SER A 197 7.69 22.84 -42.54
C SER A 197 8.99 22.49 -43.29
N ALA A 198 9.35 21.21 -43.36
CA ALA A 198 10.53 20.74 -44.10
C ALA A 198 10.36 20.95 -45.62
N GLY A 199 9.17 20.67 -46.15
CA GLY A 199 8.85 20.85 -47.58
C GLY A 199 8.79 22.31 -48.04
N GLN A 200 8.66 23.28 -47.12
CA GLN A 200 8.68 24.71 -47.42
C GLN A 200 10.09 25.31 -47.44
N CYS A 201 11.11 24.57 -46.98
CA CYS A 201 12.52 24.98 -46.98
C CYS A 201 13.34 24.37 -48.13
N SER A 202 12.71 23.62 -49.04
CA SER A 202 13.31 23.07 -50.27
C SER A 202 12.99 23.96 -51.46
#